data_AF-A0A328BBC6-F1
#
_entry.id   AF-A0A328BBC6-F1
#
_cell.length_a   1.000
_cell.length_b   1.000
_cell.length_c   1.000
_cell.angle_alpha   90.00
_cell.angle_beta   90.00
_cell.angle_gamma   90.00
#
_symmetry.space_group_name_H-M   'P 1'
#
loop_
_entity.id
_entity.type
_entity.pdbx_description
1 polymer ?
#
loop_
_entity_poly.entity_id
_entity_poly.type
_entity_poly.pdbx_seq_one_letter_code
_entity_poly.pdbx_strand_id
1 'polypeptide(L)'
;MNPPVPNVLAELAGLLVKNAMPGVPEAERASDLGLSAALLGVAAEMWDRQAHILVEENRAVRALLGEPGEDADLRLSVLQAENDRLRGALVVAHAAAEATGDTARQDAIWAELVAATDRRRLSTAPV
;
A
#
# COMPACT_ATOMS: atom_id res chain seq x y z
N MET A 1 -0.90 -7.74 -0.61
CA MET A 1 -1.51 -6.73 0.27
C MET A 1 -0.53 -6.42 1.38
N ASN A 2 -0.21 -5.15 1.63
CA ASN A 2 0.52 -4.79 2.84
C ASN A 2 -0.37 -5.09 4.06
N PRO A 3 0.16 -5.70 5.14
CA PRO A 3 -0.61 -5.93 6.34
C PRO A 3 -1.11 -4.58 6.93
N PRO A 4 -2.34 -4.51 7.47
CA PRO A 4 -2.85 -3.29 8.10
C PRO A 4 -1.93 -2.82 9.23
N VAL A 5 -1.66 -1.52 9.30
CA VAL A 5 -0.78 -0.89 10.30
C VAL A 5 -1.05 -1.36 11.74
N PRO A 6 -2.31 -1.43 12.21
CA PRO A 6 -2.59 -1.89 13.56
C PRO A 6 -2.11 -3.33 13.83
N ASN A 7 -2.17 -4.20 12.83
CA ASN A 7 -1.85 -5.62 13.00
C ASN A 7 -0.34 -5.83 13.13
N VAL A 8 0.46 -5.13 12.33
CA VAL A 8 1.93 -5.22 12.39
C VAL A 8 2.45 -4.68 13.73
N LEU A 9 1.92 -3.52 14.17
CA LEU A 9 2.31 -2.94 15.45
C LEU A 9 1.91 -3.81 16.64
N ALA A 10 0.76 -4.49 16.57
CA ALA A 10 0.32 -5.42 17.61
C ALA A 10 1.23 -6.65 17.73
N GLU A 11 1.64 -7.23 16.60
CA GLU A 11 2.60 -8.36 16.58
C GLU A 11 3.96 -7.96 17.15
N LEU A 12 4.48 -6.80 16.74
CA LEU A 12 5.76 -6.28 17.26
C LEU A 12 5.69 -5.97 18.76
N ALA A 13 4.56 -5.45 19.25
CA ALA A 13 4.34 -5.26 20.68
C ALA A 13 4.35 -6.60 21.44
N GLY A 14 3.74 -7.66 20.88
CA GLY A 14 3.79 -9.01 21.43
C GLY A 14 5.22 -9.57 21.52
N LEU A 15 6.03 -9.35 20.48
CA LEU A 15 7.43 -9.75 20.44
C LEU A 15 8.29 -9.01 21.47
N LEU A 16 8.04 -7.72 21.68
CA LEU A 16 8.71 -6.95 22.75
C LEU A 16 8.36 -7.49 24.14
N VAL A 17 7.09 -7.83 24.39
CA VAL A 17 6.64 -8.41 25.67
C VAL A 17 7.27 -9.78 25.91
N LYS A 18 7.29 -10.68 24.92
CA LYS A 18 7.95 -11.99 25.00
C LYS A 18 9.42 -11.81 25.39
N ASN A 19 10.12 -10.90 24.70
CA ASN A 19 11.54 -10.66 24.91
C ASN A 19 11.85 -9.91 26.22
N ALA A 20 10.86 -9.40 26.94
CA ALA A 20 11.04 -8.86 28.29
C ALA A 20 10.85 -9.93 29.39
N MET A 21 10.38 -11.13 29.06
CA MET A 21 10.13 -12.18 30.03
C MET A 21 11.44 -12.74 30.64
N PRO A 22 11.44 -13.06 31.95
CA PRO A 22 12.54 -13.77 32.58
C PRO A 22 12.63 -15.21 32.03
N GLY A 23 13.85 -15.70 31.81
CA GLY A 23 14.11 -17.07 31.34
C GLY A 23 14.28 -17.25 29.83
N VAL A 24 14.09 -16.19 29.02
CA VAL A 24 14.43 -16.25 27.58
C VAL A 24 15.96 -16.31 27.40
N PRO A 25 16.53 -17.26 26.64
CA PRO A 25 17.96 -17.30 26.37
C PRO A 25 18.45 -16.03 25.65
N GLU A 26 19.67 -15.56 25.96
CA GLU A 26 20.22 -14.33 25.39
C GLU A 26 20.34 -14.38 23.85
N ALA A 27 20.75 -15.53 23.29
CA ALA A 27 20.85 -15.73 21.86
C ALA A 27 19.50 -15.70 21.13
N GLU A 28 18.45 -16.31 21.73
CA GLU A 28 17.08 -16.26 21.18
C GLU A 28 16.56 -14.82 21.20
N ARG A 29 16.76 -14.12 22.32
CA ARG A 29 16.36 -12.72 22.48
C ARG A 29 17.03 -11.80 21.46
N ALA A 30 18.33 -11.98 21.23
CA ALA A 30 19.09 -11.19 20.26
C ALA A 30 18.63 -11.43 18.81
N SER A 31 18.34 -12.69 18.45
CA SER A 31 17.83 -13.05 17.12
C SER A 31 16.44 -12.48 16.86
N ASP A 32 15.49 -12.72 17.78
CA ASP A 32 14.09 -12.28 17.64
C ASP A 32 13.98 -10.75 17.58
N LEU A 33 14.73 -10.04 18.44
CA LEU A 33 14.77 -8.58 18.43
C LEU A 33 15.48 -8.01 17.20
N GLY A 34 16.54 -8.67 16.72
CA GLY A 34 17.27 -8.27 15.51
C GLY A 34 16.38 -8.34 14.26
N LEU A 35 15.65 -9.44 14.07
CA LEU A 35 14.69 -9.57 12.97
C LEU A 35 13.53 -8.57 13.11
N SER A 36 12.99 -8.38 14.31
CA SER A 36 11.93 -7.41 14.57
C SER A 36 12.36 -5.98 14.24
N ALA A 37 13.59 -5.61 14.59
CA ALA A 37 14.17 -4.30 14.27
C ALA A 37 14.37 -4.12 12.76
N ALA A 38 14.84 -5.14 12.04
CA ALA A 38 14.97 -5.09 10.59
C ALA A 38 13.61 -4.93 9.89
N LEU A 39 12.59 -5.68 10.32
CA LEU A 39 11.23 -5.57 9.80
C LEU A 39 10.60 -4.20 10.11
N LEU A 40 10.86 -3.65 11.29
CA LEU A 40 10.47 -2.28 11.66
C LEU A 40 11.08 -1.23 10.75
N GLY A 41 12.36 -1.37 10.38
CA GLY A 41 13.03 -0.48 9.44
C GLY A 41 12.36 -0.47 8.06
N VAL A 42 12.11 -1.66 7.50
CA VAL A 42 11.40 -1.82 6.21
C VAL A 42 9.98 -1.25 6.31
N ALA A 43 9.29 -1.51 7.41
CA ALA A 43 7.94 -1.03 7.62
C ALA A 43 7.89 0.51 7.69
N ALA A 44 8.82 1.16 8.39
CA ALA A 44 8.91 2.61 8.46
C ALA A 44 9.07 3.26 7.07
N GLU A 45 9.96 2.74 6.23
CA GLU A 45 10.14 3.23 4.85
C GLU A 45 8.87 3.05 4.00
N MET A 46 8.23 1.89 4.11
CA MET A 46 7.00 1.61 3.37
C MET A 46 5.86 2.52 3.82
N TRP A 47 5.75 2.76 5.13
CA TRP A 47 4.68 3.54 5.75
C TRP A 47 4.76 5.03 5.45
N ASP A 48 5.95 5.62 5.47
CA ASP A 48 6.15 7.02 5.09
C ASP A 48 5.69 7.27 3.64
N ARG A 49 6.02 6.32 2.75
CA ARG A 49 5.67 6.42 1.33
C ARG A 49 4.19 6.12 1.04
N GLN A 50 3.50 5.31 1.85
CA GLN A 50 2.15 4.82 1.52
C GLN A 50 1.13 5.95 1.32
N ALA A 51 1.12 6.96 2.20
CA ALA A 51 0.14 8.05 2.08
C ALA A 51 0.32 8.82 0.77
N HIS A 52 1.57 9.11 0.41
CA HIS A 52 1.89 9.77 -0.85
C HIS A 52 1.45 8.94 -2.07
N ILE A 53 1.74 7.64 -2.08
CA ILE A 53 1.31 6.73 -3.16
C ILE A 53 -0.21 6.75 -3.31
N LEU A 54 -0.96 6.63 -2.22
CA LEU A 54 -2.41 6.56 -2.26
C LEU A 54 -3.04 7.87 -2.77
N VAL A 55 -2.51 9.03 -2.37
CA VAL A 55 -2.98 10.33 -2.88
C VAL A 55 -2.72 10.46 -4.39
N GLU A 56 -1.52 10.09 -4.85
CA GLU A 56 -1.18 10.15 -6.28
C GLU A 56 -2.04 9.18 -7.11
N GLU A 57 -2.25 7.95 -6.62
CA GLU A 57 -3.13 6.98 -7.26
C GLU A 57 -4.58 7.45 -7.29
N ASN A 58 -5.12 7.94 -6.17
CA ASN A 58 -6.51 8.41 -6.12
C ASN A 58 -6.73 9.57 -7.08
N ARG A 59 -5.78 10.53 -7.15
CA ARG A 59 -5.83 11.62 -8.11
C ARG A 59 -5.79 11.13 -9.56
N ALA A 60 -4.88 10.22 -9.89
CA ALA A 60 -4.73 9.71 -11.25
C ALA A 60 -5.99 8.93 -11.70
N VAL A 61 -6.53 8.07 -10.83
CA VAL A 61 -7.74 7.30 -11.15
C VAL A 61 -8.96 8.20 -11.27
N ARG A 62 -9.13 9.21 -10.40
CA ARG A 62 -10.18 10.23 -10.55
C ARG A 62 -10.12 10.91 -11.92
N ALA A 63 -8.92 11.30 -12.36
CA ALA A 63 -8.73 11.92 -13.67
C ALA A 63 -9.16 11.00 -14.83
N LEU A 64 -8.82 9.70 -14.78
CA LEU A 64 -9.25 8.71 -15.78
C LEU A 64 -10.76 8.45 -15.79
N LEU A 65 -11.39 8.57 -14.63
CA LEU A 65 -12.83 8.43 -14.45
C LEU A 65 -13.60 9.71 -14.79
N GLY A 66 -12.91 10.86 -14.87
CA GLY A 66 -13.54 12.18 -14.96
C GLY A 66 -14.29 12.58 -13.68
N GLU A 67 -13.94 11.97 -12.55
CA GLU A 67 -14.54 12.25 -11.24
C GLU A 67 -13.85 13.47 -10.61
N PRO A 68 -14.55 14.57 -10.30
CA PRO A 68 -13.96 15.70 -9.59
C PRO A 68 -13.78 15.35 -8.10
N GLY A 69 -12.72 15.87 -7.48
CA GLY A 69 -12.52 15.76 -6.04
C GLY A 69 -11.07 15.58 -5.61
N GLU A 70 -10.84 15.69 -4.31
CA GLU A 70 -9.54 15.53 -3.65
C GLU A 70 -9.71 14.75 -2.33
N ASP A 71 -8.62 14.15 -1.86
CA ASP A 71 -8.62 13.42 -0.58
C ASP A 71 -8.60 14.41 0.59
N ALA A 72 -9.77 14.64 1.19
CA ALA A 72 -9.93 15.57 2.31
C ALA A 72 -9.42 15.02 3.66
N ASP A 73 -9.26 13.69 3.77
CA ASP A 73 -8.76 13.01 4.96
C ASP A 73 -7.56 12.13 4.56
N LEU A 74 -6.41 12.41 5.16
CA LEU A 74 -5.13 11.81 4.80
C LEU A 74 -4.78 10.57 5.65
N ARG A 75 -5.71 10.09 6.49
CA ARG A 75 -5.51 8.81 7.19
C ARG A 75 -5.40 7.69 6.17
N LEU A 76 -4.38 6.84 6.31
CA LEU A 76 -4.13 5.71 5.40
C LEU A 76 -5.35 4.83 5.17
N SER A 77 -6.15 4.57 6.21
CA SER A 77 -7.37 3.76 6.09
C SER A 77 -8.43 4.41 5.21
N VAL A 78 -8.54 5.75 5.24
CA VAL A 78 -9.50 6.50 4.42
C VAL A 78 -8.99 6.58 2.98
N LEU A 79 -7.71 6.91 2.80
CA LEU A 79 -7.06 6.92 1.49
C LEU A 79 -7.14 5.55 0.79
N GLN A 80 -6.95 4.45 1.52
CA GLN A 80 -7.07 3.09 1.00
C GLN A 80 -8.51 2.75 0.63
N ALA A 81 -9.49 3.08 1.47
CA ALA A 81 -10.90 2.83 1.18
C ALA A 81 -11.35 3.56 -0.10
N GLU A 82 -10.88 4.79 -0.29
CA GLU A 82 -11.15 5.56 -1.50
C GLU A 82 -10.43 4.99 -2.73
N ASN A 83 -9.17 4.55 -2.59
CA ASN A 83 -8.44 3.85 -3.64
C ASN A 83 -9.16 2.59 -4.11
N ASP A 84 -9.66 1.80 -3.17
CA ASP A 84 -10.40 0.56 -3.45
C ASP A 84 -11.71 0.85 -4.20
N ARG A 85 -12.45 1.90 -3.77
CA ARG A 85 -13.65 2.37 -4.47
C ARG A 85 -13.33 2.81 -5.91
N LEU A 86 -12.31 3.64 -6.08
CA LEU A 86 -11.87 4.16 -7.38
C LEU A 86 -11.40 3.04 -8.31
N ARG A 87 -10.65 2.06 -7.80
CA ARG A 87 -10.25 0.86 -8.54
C ARG A 87 -11.45 0.03 -8.97
N GLY A 88 -12.45 -0.13 -8.11
CA GLY A 88 -13.71 -0.77 -8.48
C GLY A 88 -14.42 -0.06 -9.64
N ALA A 89 -14.49 1.27 -9.61
CA ALA A 89 -15.05 2.07 -10.69
C ALA A 89 -14.20 1.97 -11.99
N LEU A 90 -12.87 1.92 -11.87
CA LEU A 90 -11.95 1.78 -12.99
C LEU A 90 -12.15 0.46 -13.74
N VAL A 91 -12.43 -0.64 -13.03
CA VAL A 91 -12.76 -1.94 -13.65
C VAL A 91 -14.03 -1.82 -14.49
N VAL A 92 -15.07 -1.16 -13.97
CA VAL A 92 -16.31 -0.93 -14.72
C VAL A 92 -16.07 -0.06 -15.95
N ALA A 93 -15.26 1.00 -15.81
CA ALA A 93 -14.90 1.88 -16.92
C ALA A 93 -14.08 1.16 -18.01
N HIS A 94 -13.17 0.26 -17.62
CA HIS A 94 -12.40 -0.54 -18.55
C HIS A 94 -13.30 -1.51 -19.33
N ALA A 95 -14.18 -2.24 -18.64
CA ALA A 95 -15.12 -3.15 -19.29
C ALA A 95 -16.06 -2.43 -20.27
N ALA A 96 -16.49 -1.21 -19.94
CA ALA A 96 -17.27 -0.38 -20.85
C ALA A 96 -16.46 0.04 -22.10
N ALA A 97 -15.19 0.42 -21.92
CA ALA A 97 -14.30 0.77 -23.02
C ALA A 97 -14.01 -0.42 -23.95
N GLU A 98 -13.87 -1.63 -23.39
CA GLU A 98 -13.74 -2.86 -24.17
C GLU A 98 -15.00 -3.12 -25.01
N ALA A 99 -16.19 -3.00 -24.42
CA ALA A 99 -17.46 -3.22 -25.10
C ALA A 99 -17.69 -2.25 -26.27
N THR A 100 -17.20 -1.00 -26.15
CA THR A 100 -17.30 0.01 -27.22
C THR A 100 -16.13 0.02 -28.19
N GLY A 101 -15.08 -0.78 -27.95
CA GLY A 101 -13.84 -0.75 -28.73
C GLY A 101 -13.03 0.55 -28.59
N ASP A 102 -13.16 1.26 -27.47
CA ASP A 102 -12.42 2.48 -27.18
C ASP A 102 -11.00 2.13 -26.70
N THR A 103 -10.10 1.92 -27.67
CA THR A 103 -8.71 1.53 -27.39
C THR A 103 -7.93 2.65 -26.70
N ALA A 104 -8.22 3.91 -27.00
CA ALA A 104 -7.53 5.05 -26.38
C ALA A 104 -7.76 5.07 -24.86
N ARG A 105 -9.01 4.80 -24.43
CA ARG A 105 -9.33 4.70 -23.00
C ARG A 105 -8.72 3.46 -22.35
N GLN A 106 -8.70 2.32 -23.05
CA GLN A 106 -8.05 1.11 -22.55
C GLN A 106 -6.55 1.33 -22.33
N ASP A 107 -5.86 1.94 -23.30
CA ASP A 107 -4.42 2.24 -23.21
C ASP A 107 -4.11 3.20 -22.07
N ALA A 108 -4.94 4.23 -21.86
CA ALA A 108 -4.77 5.16 -20.75
C ALA A 108 -4.93 4.47 -19.37
N ILE A 109 -5.90 3.55 -19.25
CA ILE A 109 -6.08 2.75 -18.03
C ILE A 109 -4.88 1.83 -17.81
N TRP A 110 -4.40 1.16 -18.87
CA TRP A 110 -3.23 0.29 -18.78
C TRP A 110 -1.96 1.05 -18.38
N ALA A 111 -1.73 2.23 -18.95
CA ALA A 111 -0.62 3.09 -18.59
C ALA A 111 -0.62 3.45 -17.10
N GLU A 112 -1.79 3.76 -16.54
CA GLU A 112 -1.90 4.03 -15.10
C GLU A 112 -1.70 2.79 -14.24
N LEU A 113 -2.17 1.60 -14.64
CA LEU A 113 -1.92 0.37 -13.89
C LEU A 113 -0.42 0.02 -13.83
N VAL A 114 0.32 0.27 -14.91
CA VAL A 114 1.78 0.16 -14.93
C VAL A 114 2.39 1.18 -13.98
N ALA A 115 2.02 2.47 -14.10
CA ALA A 115 2.54 3.53 -13.23
C ALA A 115 2.27 3.26 -11.74
N ALA A 116 1.09 2.75 -11.39
CA ALA A 116 0.73 2.37 -10.02
C ALA A 116 1.61 1.22 -9.50
N THR A 117 1.96 0.27 -10.36
CA THR A 117 2.88 -0.82 -10.01
C THR A 117 4.29 -0.27 -9.75
N ASP A 118 4.76 0.66 -10.60
CA ASP A 118 6.07 1.29 -10.43
C ASP A 118 6.16 2.14 -9.16
N ARG A 119 5.12 2.91 -8.80
CA ARG A 119 5.07 3.68 -7.54
C ARG A 119 5.25 2.80 -6.31
N ARG A 120 4.74 1.56 -6.37
CA ARG A 120 4.77 0.59 -5.27
C ARG A 120 6.02 -0.29 -5.26
N ARG A 121 6.92 -0.12 -6.23
CA ARG A 121 8.17 -0.88 -6.30
C ARG A 121 9.06 -0.53 -5.10
N LEU A 122 9.40 -1.54 -4.30
CA LEU A 122 10.33 -1.41 -3.18
C LEU A 122 11.75 -1.23 -3.70
N SER A 123 12.55 -0.40 -3.02
CA SER A 123 13.96 -0.16 -3.36
C SER A 123 14.81 -1.45 -3.34
N THR A 124 14.35 -2.48 -2.62
CA THR A 124 14.99 -3.79 -2.48
C THR A 124 14.46 -4.85 -3.45
N ALA A 125 13.49 -4.52 -4.30
CA ALA A 125 12.95 -5.46 -5.26
C ALA A 125 14.01 -5.76 -6.35
N PRO A 126 14.32 -7.04 -6.64
CA PRO A 126 15.28 -7.39 -7.70
C PRO A 126 14.81 -6.86 -9.06
N VAL A 127 15.79 -6.52 -9.90
CA VAL A 127 15.61 -6.01 -11.27
C VAL A 127 15.37 -7.16 -12.23
#